data_AF-A0A7Y2FUH3-F1
#
_entry.id   AF-A0A7Y2FUH3-F1
#
_cell.length_a   1.000
_cell.length_b   1.000
_cell.length_c   1.000
_cell.angle_alpha   90.00
_cell.angle_beta   90.00
_cell.angle_gamma   90.00
#
_symmetry.space_group_name_H-M   'P 1'
#
loop_
_entity.id
_entity.type
_entity.pdbx_description
1 polymer ?
#
loop_
_entity_poly.entity_id
_entity_poly.type
_entity_poly.pdbx_seq_one_letter_code
_entity_poly.pdbx_strand_id
1 'polypeptide(L)' 'MSDLHSETITVVCANPQCTCQFPTGTGHREGDQVFCNERCADPKMTGCGHDDCPCNDDKIAVAPPIRAS' A
#
# COMPACT_ATOMS: atom_id res chain seq x y z
N MET A 1 -4.31 -30.29 -19.03
CA MET A 1 -3.49 -29.22 -18.44
C MET A 1 -4.28 -27.94 -18.61
N SER A 2 -5.03 -27.56 -17.58
CA SER A 2 -5.79 -26.31 -17.58
C SER A 2 -5.34 -25.55 -16.33
N ASP A 3 -4.09 -25.11 -16.34
CA ASP A 3 -3.61 -24.12 -15.39
C ASP A 3 -4.22 -22.79 -15.83
N LEU A 4 -5.50 -22.64 -15.47
CA LEU A 4 -6.19 -21.36 -15.47
C LEU A 4 -5.40 -20.51 -14.50
N HIS A 5 -4.49 -19.70 -15.04
CA HIS A 5 -3.81 -18.66 -14.30
C HIS A 5 -4.91 -17.75 -13.78
N SER A 6 -5.36 -18.00 -12.55
CA SER A 6 -6.12 -17.03 -11.77
C SER A 6 -5.15 -15.90 -11.46
N GLU A 7 -4.94 -15.02 -12.44
CA GLU A 7 -4.23 -13.77 -12.26
C GLU A 7 -5.07 -12.96 -11.27
N THR A 8 -4.65 -12.96 -10.01
CA THR A 8 -5.25 -12.12 -8.99
C THR A 8 -5.02 -10.68 -9.42
N ILE A 9 -6.09 -9.98 -9.84
CA ILE A 9 -6.02 -8.57 -10.21
C ILE A 9 -5.67 -7.79 -8.93
N THR A 10 -4.51 -7.16 -8.90
CA THR A 10 -4.08 -6.31 -7.78
C THR A 10 -4.32 -4.84 -8.08
N VAL A 11 -4.69 -4.07 -7.05
CA VAL A 11 -4.80 -2.61 -7.08
C VAL A 11 -3.73 -1.98 -6.19
N VAL A 12 -3.34 -0.74 -6.51
CA VAL A 12 -2.42 0.06 -5.71
C VAL A 12 -3.22 0.89 -4.72
N CYS A 13 -2.73 1.01 -3.50
CA CYS A 13 -3.32 1.87 -2.47
C CYS A 13 -3.38 3.33 -2.91
N ALA A 14 -4.52 3.99 -2.68
CA ALA A 14 -4.73 5.39 -3.02
C ALA A 14 -3.93 6.37 -2.16
N ASN A 15 -3.45 5.97 -0.98
CA ASN A 15 -2.61 6.82 -0.14
C ASN A 15 -1.28 7.10 -0.84
N PRO A 16 -0.91 8.36 -1.12
CA PRO A 16 0.31 8.69 -1.86
C PRO A 16 1.61 8.37 -1.11
N GLN A 17 1.54 8.22 0.22
CA GLN A 17 2.65 7.74 1.04
C GLN A 17 2.75 6.20 1.01
N CYS A 18 1.79 5.50 0.37
CA CYS A 18 1.69 4.06 0.38
C CYS A 18 1.50 3.43 -1.01
N THR A 19 2.55 2.77 -1.51
CA THR A 19 2.55 2.07 -2.81
C THR A 19 2.20 0.57 -2.69
N CYS A 20 1.52 0.17 -1.62
CA CYS A 20 1.03 -1.20 -1.40
C CYS A 20 0.20 -1.72 -2.58
N GLN A 21 0.47 -2.94 -3.03
CA GLN A 21 -0.40 -3.69 -3.94
C GLN A 21 -1.17 -4.76 -3.17
N PHE A 22 -2.48 -4.87 -3.42
CA PHE A 22 -3.35 -5.85 -2.77
C PHE A 22 -4.44 -6.32 -3.74
N PRO A 23 -5.03 -7.51 -3.53
CA PRO A 23 -6.09 -8.02 -4.39
C PRO A 23 -7.28 -7.06 -4.53
N THR A 24 -7.81 -6.93 -5.73
CA THR A 24 -9.03 -6.14 -5.96
C THR A 24 -10.19 -6.74 -5.16
N GLY A 25 -10.89 -5.91 -4.40
CA GLY A 25 -11.99 -6.34 -3.53
C GLY A 25 -11.58 -6.66 -2.09
N THR A 26 -10.27 -6.72 -1.80
CA THR A 26 -9.76 -6.56 -0.44
C THR A 26 -9.34 -5.09 -0.26
N GLY A 27 -9.40 -4.55 0.95
CA GLY A 27 -9.07 -3.15 1.23
C GLY A 27 -10.27 -2.28 1.65
N HIS A 28 -9.97 -1.06 2.08
CA HIS A 28 -10.94 -0.09 2.54
C HIS A 28 -11.29 0.88 1.41
N ARG A 29 -12.57 1.20 1.23
CA ARG A 29 -13.01 2.08 0.14
C ARG A 29 -13.67 3.32 0.72
N GLU A 30 -13.17 4.49 0.34
CA GLU A 30 -13.73 5.78 0.71
C GLU A 30 -14.03 6.56 -0.59
N GLY A 31 -15.32 6.67 -0.93
CA GLY A 31 -15.75 7.20 -2.22
C GLY A 31 -15.19 6.41 -3.42
N ASP A 32 -14.50 7.12 -4.31
CA ASP A 32 -13.86 6.54 -5.51
C ASP A 32 -12.44 6.01 -5.26
N GLN A 33 -11.91 6.20 -4.04
CA GLN A 33 -10.56 5.77 -3.70
C GLN A 33 -10.56 4.44 -2.94
N VAL A 34 -9.59 3.58 -3.26
CA VAL A 34 -9.39 2.28 -2.60
C VAL A 34 -8.05 2.30 -1.88
N PHE A 35 -8.09 2.08 -0.58
CA PHE A 35 -6.97 2.07 0.32
C PHE A 35 -6.65 0.64 0.75
N CYS A 36 -5.38 0.41 1.06
CA CYS A 36 -4.89 -0.87 1.54
C CYS A 36 -5.67 -1.38 2.78
N ASN A 37 -6.04 -0.45 3.67
CA ASN A 37 -6.85 -0.64 4.86
C ASN A 37 -7.39 0.71 5.37
N GLU A 38 -8.11 0.69 6.49
CA GLU A 38 -8.67 1.90 7.12
C GLU A 38 -7.61 2.89 7.59
N ARG A 39 -6.42 2.43 8.00
CA ARG A 39 -5.32 3.31 8.42
C ARG A 39 -4.78 4.12 7.25
N CYS A 40 -4.67 3.49 6.08
CA CYS A 40 -4.28 4.15 4.83
C CYS A 40 -5.28 5.26 4.41
N ALA A 41 -6.54 5.20 4.85
CA ALA A 41 -7.56 6.21 4.55
C ALA A 41 -7.42 7.48 5.41
N ASP A 42 -6.83 7.35 6.61
CA ASP A 42 -6.53 8.51 7.45
C ASP A 42 -5.25 9.22 6.95
N PRO A 43 -5.33 10.49 6.49
CA PRO A 43 -4.17 11.22 5.99
C PRO A 43 -3.12 11.54 7.07
N LYS A 44 -3.44 11.36 8.36
CA LYS A 44 -2.55 11.57 9.50
C LYS A 44 -1.82 10.30 9.93
N MET A 45 -2.23 9.14 9.42
CA MET A 45 -1.59 7.86 9.74
C MET A 45 -0.35 7.65 8.87
N THR A 46 0.80 7.51 9.53
CA THR A 46 2.00 6.90 8.97
C THR A 46 1.95 5.41 9.26
N GLY A 47 2.09 4.56 8.24
CA GLY A 47 2.00 3.10 8.42
C GLY A 47 0.66 2.49 8.05
N CYS A 48 0.68 1.52 7.14
CA CYS A 48 -0.47 0.65 6.89
C CYS A 48 -0.55 -0.56 7.83
N GLY A 49 0.46 -0.87 8.65
CA GLY A 49 0.45 -2.05 9.51
C GLY A 49 0.63 -3.39 8.77
N HIS A 50 1.04 -3.39 7.50
CA HIS A 50 1.42 -4.59 6.75
C HIS A 50 2.93 -4.67 6.58
N ASP A 51 3.60 -5.67 7.17
CA ASP A 51 5.06 -5.83 7.11
C ASP A 51 5.64 -5.90 5.68
N ASP A 52 4.87 -6.42 4.73
CA ASP A 52 5.23 -6.50 3.31
C ASP A 52 5.01 -5.20 2.53
N CYS A 53 4.47 -4.17 3.20
CA CYS A 53 4.18 -2.91 2.54
C CYS A 53 5.31 -1.90 2.75
N PRO A 54 5.77 -1.23 1.69
CA PRO A 54 6.83 -0.21 1.80
C PRO A 54 6.41 0.98 2.67
N CYS A 55 5.11 1.18 2.89
CA CYS A 55 4.60 2.27 3.71
C CYS A 55 4.42 1.89 5.18
N ASN A 56 4.70 0.64 5.55
CA ASN A 56 4.70 0.20 6.94
C ASN A 56 5.98 0.69 7.63
N ASP A 57 5.81 1.80 8.34
CA ASP A 57 6.85 2.69 8.86
C ASP A 57 7.56 2.16 10.12
N ASP A 58 7.86 0.86 10.19
CA ASP A 58 8.89 0.34 11.10
C ASP A 58 10.18 -0.07 10.35
N LYS A 59 10.14 -0.08 9.00
CA LYS A 59 11.32 -0.40 8.16
C LYS A 59 11.66 0.63 7.10
N ILE A 60 10.93 1.74 7.00
CA ILE A 60 11.44 2.91 6.28
C ILE A 60 12.52 3.51 7.20
N ALA A 61 13.70 2.90 7.16
CA ALA A 61 14.92 3.55 7.56
C ALA A 61 14.91 4.87 6.81
N VAL A 62 14.69 5.96 7.56
CA VAL A 62 14.81 7.34 7.08
C VAL A 62 16.00 7.35 6.14
N ALA A 63 15.74 7.41 4.83
CA ALA A 63 16.81 7.54 3.88
C ALA A 63 17.50 8.83 4.30
N PRO A 64 18.78 8.78 4.76
CA PRO A 64 19.45 10.01 5.18
C PRO A 64 19.32 10.99 4.03
N PRO A 65 19.01 12.28 4.32
CA PRO A 65 18.79 13.26 3.27
C PRO A 65 19.93 13.12 2.27
N ILE A 66 19.58 12.88 1.00
CA ILE A 66 20.57 12.79 -0.07
C ILE A 66 21.26 14.15 -0.07
N ARG A 67 22.42 14.26 0.59
CA ARG A 67 23.33 15.36 0.36
C ARG A 67 23.80 15.14 -1.06
N ALA A 68 23.15 15.83 -2.00
CA ALA A 68 23.81 16.21 -3.23
C ALA A 68 25.11 16.93 -2.81
N SER A 69 26.24 16.27 -3.00
CA SER A 69 27.57 16.86 -3.03
C SER A 69 28.10 16.66 -4.43
#